data_AF-X1BSL6-F1
#
_entry.id   AF-X1BSL6-F1
#
_cell.length_a   1.000
_cell.length_b   1.000
_cell.length_c   1.000
_cell.angle_alpha   90.00
_cell.angle_beta   90.00
_cell.angle_gamma   90.00
#
_symmetry.space_group_name_H-M   'P 1'
#
loop_
_entity.id
_entity.type
_entity.pdbx_description
1 polymer ?
#
loop_
_entity_poly.entity_id
_entity_poly.type
_entity_poly.pdbx_seq_one_letter_code
_entity_poly.pdbx_strand_id
1 'polypeptide(L)'
;ADDKNKIGTKSIQTEFNISELLFNQNLSGHREQRFLIKVEAEAHHFTYEPDKPVIQKFNIFTQISVTPIDILLSMKIGAVLERQKGRDYYDCIHLMGKTAPNWDYLSEKFEISSGEEMKKRIIESCETVDFNKKSQDFEKLVFNQSEAKKVRLFPEYIKQKSF
;
A
#
# COMPACT_ATOMS: atom_id res chain seq x y z
N ALA A 1 -22.82 -24.60 24.37
CA ALA A 1 -21.96 -23.68 25.13
C ALA A 1 -20.76 -23.39 24.25
N ASP A 2 -20.61 -22.13 23.91
CA ASP A 2 -19.61 -21.51 23.03
C ASP A 2 -18.25 -22.21 22.99
N ASP A 3 -17.90 -22.76 21.81
CA ASP A 3 -16.51 -22.89 21.41
C ASP A 3 -16.19 -21.72 20.49
N LYS A 4 -15.92 -20.57 21.12
CA LYS A 4 -15.37 -19.39 20.45
C LYS A 4 -13.98 -19.77 19.97
N ASN A 5 -13.93 -20.26 18.72
CA ASN A 5 -12.71 -20.41 17.95
C ASN A 5 -12.02 -19.04 17.88
N LYS A 6 -11.12 -18.78 18.82
CA LYS A 6 -10.15 -17.68 18.75
C LYS A 6 -9.24 -17.99 17.56
N ILE A 7 -9.57 -17.41 16.41
CA ILE A 7 -8.68 -17.38 15.25
C ILE A 7 -7.45 -16.58 15.68
N GLY A 8 -6.41 -17.29 16.09
CA GLY A 8 -5.12 -16.69 16.41
C GLY A 8 -4.60 -15.93 15.19
N THR A 9 -4.24 -14.67 15.40
CA THR A 9 -3.58 -13.79 14.44
C THR A 9 -2.27 -14.41 13.99
N LYS A 10 -2.30 -15.16 12.89
CA LYS A 10 -1.10 -15.72 12.28
C LYS A 10 -0.75 -14.83 11.09
N SER A 11 0.06 -13.81 11.32
CA SER A 11 0.81 -13.20 10.24
C SER A 11 1.77 -14.25 9.69
N ILE A 12 1.79 -14.43 8.39
CA ILE A 12 2.69 -15.37 7.71
C ILE A 12 3.68 -14.52 6.94
N GLN A 13 4.96 -14.73 7.25
CA GLN A 13 6.07 -14.21 6.46
C GLN A 13 6.87 -15.39 5.94
N THR A 14 7.15 -15.39 4.64
CA THR A 14 8.02 -16.38 4.01
C THR A 14 8.92 -15.70 2.99
N GLU A 15 10.12 -16.23 2.86
CA GLU A 15 11.18 -15.69 2.02
C GLU A 15 11.68 -16.78 1.08
N PHE A 16 11.61 -16.52 -0.23
CA PHE A 16 12.18 -17.36 -1.26
C PHE A 16 13.48 -16.73 -1.74
N ASN A 17 14.59 -17.42 -1.48
CA ASN A 17 15.91 -17.01 -1.94
C ASN A 17 16.27 -17.76 -3.22
N ILE A 18 16.46 -17.03 -4.32
CA ILE A 18 16.92 -17.59 -5.60
C ILE A 18 18.40 -17.19 -5.76
N SER A 19 19.27 -18.15 -5.45
CA SER A 19 20.73 -17.99 -5.57
C SER A 19 21.15 -17.91 -7.03
N GLU A 20 22.22 -17.14 -7.30
CA GLU A 20 22.88 -17.01 -8.62
C GLU A 20 22.00 -16.48 -9.77
N LEU A 21 20.71 -16.22 -9.56
CA LEU A 21 19.80 -15.71 -10.61
C LEU A 21 20.35 -14.43 -11.25
N LEU A 22 20.74 -13.46 -10.43
CA LEU A 22 21.24 -12.18 -10.92
C LEU A 22 22.56 -12.32 -11.70
N PHE A 23 23.43 -13.23 -11.25
CA PHE A 23 24.68 -13.54 -11.93
C PHE A 23 24.42 -14.22 -13.29
N ASN A 24 23.57 -15.25 -13.31
CA ASN A 24 23.21 -16.00 -14.52
C ASN A 24 22.49 -15.14 -15.56
N GLN A 25 21.82 -14.07 -15.14
CA GLN A 25 21.18 -13.10 -16.04
C GLN A 25 22.07 -11.90 -16.40
N ASN A 26 23.35 -11.90 -16.02
CA ASN A 26 24.30 -10.78 -16.21
C ASN A 26 23.83 -9.45 -15.61
N LEU A 27 22.98 -9.50 -14.58
CA LEU A 27 22.50 -8.33 -13.84
C LEU A 27 23.40 -7.98 -12.66
N SER A 28 24.33 -8.87 -12.30
CA SER A 28 25.34 -8.65 -11.27
C SER A 28 26.65 -9.37 -11.59
N GLY A 29 27.78 -8.75 -11.24
CA GLY A 29 29.10 -9.40 -11.27
C GLY A 29 29.38 -10.30 -10.05
N HIS A 30 28.50 -10.30 -9.05
CA HIS A 30 28.65 -11.01 -7.78
C HIS A 30 27.78 -12.26 -7.75
N ARG A 31 28.40 -13.45 -7.64
CA ARG A 31 27.69 -14.74 -7.58
C ARG A 31 26.85 -14.89 -6.31
N GLU A 32 27.32 -14.29 -5.23
CA GLU A 32 26.71 -14.32 -3.91
C GLU A 32 25.46 -13.43 -3.79
N GLN A 33 25.22 -12.55 -4.76
CA GLN A 33 24.06 -11.65 -4.72
C GLN A 33 22.77 -12.44 -4.94
N ARG A 34 21.89 -12.40 -3.93
CA ARG A 34 20.64 -13.16 -3.91
C ARG A 34 19.48 -12.35 -4.46
N PHE A 35 18.60 -13.01 -5.20
CA PHE A 35 17.27 -12.47 -5.51
C PHE A 35 16.27 -12.98 -4.47
N LEU A 36 15.71 -12.07 -3.68
CA LEU A 36 14.81 -12.39 -2.57
C LEU A 36 13.36 -12.02 -2.95
N ILE A 37 12.45 -12.99 -2.86
CA ILE A 37 11.00 -12.75 -2.92
C ILE A 37 10.45 -12.93 -1.52
N LYS A 38 9.85 -11.87 -0.98
CA LYS A 38 9.19 -11.88 0.33
C LYS A 38 7.68 -11.95 0.15
N VAL A 39 7.04 -12.92 0.79
CA VAL A 39 5.58 -13.07 0.84
C VAL A 39 5.12 -12.81 2.26
N GLU A 40 4.25 -11.82 2.41
CA GLU A 40 3.63 -11.42 3.68
C GLU A 40 2.12 -11.58 3.55
N ALA A 41 1.49 -12.21 4.54
CA ALA A 41 0.04 -12.33 4.63
C ALA A 41 -0.42 -12.02 6.06
N GLU A 42 -1.42 -11.17 6.17
CA GLU A 42 -2.02 -10.77 7.44
C GLU A 42 -3.53 -10.66 7.26
N ALA A 43 -4.28 -11.03 8.30
CA ALA A 43 -5.73 -10.89 8.28
C ALA A 43 -6.10 -9.41 8.44
N HIS A 44 -6.76 -8.83 7.43
CA HIS A 44 -7.26 -7.45 7.50
C HIS A 44 -8.50 -7.29 8.40
N HIS A 45 -9.12 -8.40 8.82
CA HIS A 45 -10.30 -8.42 9.68
C HIS A 45 -11.45 -7.52 9.19
N PHE A 46 -11.59 -7.34 7.88
CA PHE A 46 -12.69 -6.62 7.24
C PHE A 46 -13.29 -7.55 6.20
N THR A 47 -14.62 -7.67 6.19
CA THR A 47 -15.31 -8.56 5.24
C THR A 47 -15.57 -7.81 3.95
N TYR A 48 -15.15 -8.38 2.82
CA TYR A 48 -15.40 -7.82 1.50
C TYR A 48 -15.46 -8.93 0.45
N GLU A 49 -16.15 -8.65 -0.65
CA GLU A 49 -16.13 -9.51 -1.83
C GLU A 49 -14.89 -9.19 -2.67
N PRO A 50 -13.99 -10.16 -2.94
CA PRO A 50 -12.82 -9.91 -3.76
C PRO A 50 -13.18 -9.67 -5.23
N ASP A 51 -12.51 -8.71 -5.85
CA ASP A 51 -12.48 -8.58 -7.30
C ASP A 51 -11.75 -9.79 -7.91
N LYS A 52 -12.17 -10.22 -9.10
CA LYS A 52 -11.61 -11.40 -9.77
C LYS A 52 -11.09 -11.10 -11.18
N PRO A 53 -10.08 -10.22 -11.34
CA PRO A 53 -9.49 -9.92 -12.64
C PRO A 53 -8.76 -11.14 -13.22
N VAL A 54 -8.76 -11.22 -14.55
CA VAL A 54 -7.95 -12.19 -15.30
C VAL A 54 -6.60 -11.58 -15.62
N ILE A 55 -5.52 -12.30 -15.28
CA ILE A 55 -4.15 -11.96 -15.67
C ILE A 55 -3.77 -12.78 -16.91
N GLN A 56 -3.29 -12.09 -17.95
CA GLN A 56 -2.68 -12.67 -19.14
C GLN A 56 -1.31 -12.02 -19.38
N LYS A 57 -0.25 -12.52 -18.72
CA LYS A 57 1.13 -12.01 -18.87
C LYS A 57 2.15 -13.12 -18.61
N PHE A 58 3.34 -13.05 -19.21
CA PHE A 58 4.45 -13.98 -18.96
C PHE A 58 4.08 -15.47 -19.08
N ASN A 59 3.25 -15.82 -20.07
CA ASN A 59 2.67 -17.16 -20.26
C ASN A 59 1.80 -17.66 -19.09
N ILE A 60 1.37 -16.76 -18.21
CA ILE A 60 0.39 -17.02 -17.15
C ILE A 60 -0.97 -16.50 -17.62
N PHE A 61 -1.96 -17.40 -17.66
CA PHE A 61 -3.36 -17.09 -17.90
C PHE A 61 -4.20 -17.65 -16.74
N THR A 62 -4.59 -16.78 -15.81
CA THR A 62 -5.33 -17.19 -14.61
C THR A 62 -6.19 -16.08 -14.05
N GLN A 63 -7.22 -16.44 -13.27
CA GLN A 63 -8.01 -15.49 -12.49
C GLN A 63 -7.45 -15.45 -11.06
N ILE A 64 -7.27 -14.25 -10.52
CA ILE A 64 -6.82 -14.07 -9.14
C ILE A 64 -7.86 -13.29 -8.34
N SER A 65 -7.95 -13.57 -7.04
CA SER A 65 -8.71 -12.75 -6.10
C SER A 65 -7.87 -11.56 -5.67
N VAL A 66 -8.41 -10.35 -5.82
CA VAL A 66 -7.76 -9.11 -5.38
C VAL A 66 -8.70 -8.30 -4.51
N THR A 67 -8.12 -7.50 -3.62
CA THR A 67 -8.89 -6.54 -2.82
C THR A 67 -9.46 -5.45 -3.75
N PRO A 68 -10.75 -5.10 -3.62
CA PRO A 68 -11.36 -3.98 -4.32
C PRO A 68 -10.56 -2.68 -4.17
N ILE A 69 -10.54 -1.87 -5.23
CA ILE A 69 -9.66 -0.69 -5.31
C ILE A 69 -9.99 0.40 -4.28
N ASP A 70 -11.26 0.54 -3.91
CA ASP A 70 -11.77 1.47 -2.90
C ASP A 70 -11.31 1.06 -1.49
N ILE A 71 -11.32 -0.24 -1.19
CA ILE A 71 -10.76 -0.80 0.05
C ILE A 71 -9.24 -0.64 0.07
N LEU A 72 -8.54 -0.89 -1.05
CA LEU A 72 -7.10 -0.63 -1.15
C LEU A 72 -6.76 0.84 -0.88
N LEU A 73 -7.59 1.78 -1.37
CA LEU A 73 -7.44 3.19 -1.05
C LEU A 73 -7.61 3.44 0.46
N SER A 74 -8.66 2.90 1.08
CA SER A 74 -8.89 3.04 2.53
C SER A 74 -7.75 2.44 3.36
N MET A 75 -7.18 1.31 2.95
CA MET A 75 -5.97 0.73 3.56
C MET A 75 -4.76 1.67 3.44
N LYS A 76 -4.59 2.34 2.30
CA LYS A 76 -3.51 3.31 2.09
C LYS A 76 -3.71 4.60 2.87
N ILE A 77 -4.95 5.04 3.06
CA ILE A 77 -5.28 6.15 3.97
C ILE A 77 -4.88 5.77 5.40
N GLY A 78 -5.24 4.57 5.87
CA GLY A 78 -4.79 4.06 7.17
C GLY A 78 -3.26 4.05 7.31
N ALA A 79 -2.55 3.58 6.28
CA ALA A 79 -1.10 3.58 6.26
C ALA A 79 -0.48 4.99 6.36
N VAL A 80 -1.10 5.99 5.71
CA VAL A 80 -0.71 7.40 5.81
C VAL A 80 -0.86 7.89 7.25
N LEU A 81 -1.96 7.54 7.92
CA LEU A 81 -2.23 7.96 9.30
C LEU A 81 -1.27 7.29 10.31
N GLU A 82 -0.90 6.02 10.11
CA GLU A 82 -0.16 5.24 11.11
C GLU A 82 1.36 5.19 10.89
N ARG A 83 1.81 5.04 9.63
CA ARG A 83 3.21 4.65 9.30
C ARG A 83 3.99 5.75 8.58
N GLN A 84 3.29 6.64 7.87
CA GLN A 84 3.85 7.83 7.24
C GLN A 84 5.09 7.54 6.34
N LYS A 85 5.09 6.43 5.57
CA LYS A 85 6.20 6.13 4.65
C LYS A 85 5.98 6.85 3.31
N GLY A 86 7.07 7.31 2.68
CA GLY A 86 7.03 8.04 1.39
C GLY A 86 6.16 7.37 0.32
N ARG A 87 6.29 6.04 0.18
CA ARG A 87 5.50 5.23 -0.77
C ARG A 87 4.00 5.22 -0.49
N ASP A 88 3.58 5.31 0.77
CA ASP A 88 2.16 5.25 1.13
C ASP A 88 1.44 6.52 0.66
N TYR A 89 2.10 7.68 0.73
CA TYR A 89 1.59 8.94 0.15
C TYR A 89 1.44 8.86 -1.36
N TYR A 90 2.45 8.31 -2.04
CA TYR A 90 2.42 8.15 -3.50
C TYR A 90 1.27 7.23 -3.94
N ASP A 91 1.17 6.05 -3.33
CA ASP A 91 0.12 5.07 -3.64
C ASP A 91 -1.28 5.64 -3.32
N CYS A 92 -1.40 6.39 -2.22
CA CYS A 92 -2.64 7.05 -1.83
C CYS A 92 -3.09 8.08 -2.88
N ILE A 93 -2.20 8.97 -3.34
CA ILE A 93 -2.51 9.93 -4.43
C ILE A 93 -2.98 9.19 -5.69
N HIS A 94 -2.27 8.12 -6.06
CA HIS A 94 -2.60 7.34 -7.25
C HIS A 94 -3.98 6.69 -7.17
N LEU A 95 -4.33 6.11 -6.01
CA LEU A 95 -5.63 5.50 -5.79
C LEU A 95 -6.76 6.54 -5.65
N MET A 96 -6.50 7.68 -5.01
CA MET A 96 -7.43 8.80 -4.92
C MET A 96 -7.79 9.41 -6.30
N GLY A 97 -6.97 9.18 -7.32
CA GLY A 97 -7.26 9.54 -8.71
C GLY A 97 -8.15 8.53 -9.45
N LYS A 98 -8.45 7.38 -8.83
CA LYS A 98 -9.18 6.27 -9.47
C LYS A 98 -10.51 5.95 -8.80
N THR A 99 -10.62 6.16 -7.49
CA THR A 99 -11.81 5.79 -6.72
C THR A 99 -12.00 6.68 -5.49
N ALA A 100 -13.21 6.71 -4.97
CA ALA A 100 -13.50 7.19 -3.62
C ALA A 100 -13.08 6.13 -2.59
N PRO A 101 -12.77 6.51 -1.33
CA PRO A 101 -12.49 5.56 -0.28
C PRO A 101 -13.75 4.77 0.09
N ASN A 102 -13.55 3.55 0.57
CA ASN A 102 -14.61 2.76 1.17
C ASN A 102 -14.89 3.27 2.60
N TRP A 103 -16.09 3.83 2.82
CA TRP A 103 -16.49 4.42 4.11
C TRP A 103 -16.75 3.38 5.20
N ASP A 104 -17.27 2.20 4.84
CA ASP A 104 -17.51 1.13 5.81
C ASP A 104 -16.18 0.67 6.42
N TYR A 105 -15.15 0.49 5.58
CA TYR A 105 -13.80 0.18 6.04
C TYR A 105 -13.23 1.28 6.94
N LEU A 106 -13.32 2.54 6.51
CA LEU A 106 -12.77 3.66 7.28
C LEU A 106 -13.50 3.87 8.61
N SER A 107 -14.81 3.64 8.65
CA SER A 107 -15.61 3.71 9.87
C SER A 107 -15.24 2.59 10.83
N GLU A 108 -15.13 1.35 10.34
CA GLU A 108 -14.81 0.19 11.18
C GLU A 108 -13.37 0.23 11.73
N LYS A 109 -12.39 0.61 10.89
CA LYS A 109 -10.96 0.54 11.25
C LYS A 109 -10.41 1.81 11.88
N PHE A 110 -10.94 2.97 11.49
CA PHE A 110 -10.39 4.25 11.87
C PHE A 110 -11.43 5.17 12.51
N GLU A 111 -12.69 4.75 12.67
CA GLU A 111 -13.77 5.61 13.18
C GLU A 111 -13.91 6.90 12.36
N ILE A 112 -13.69 6.82 11.04
CA ILE A 112 -13.83 7.94 10.11
C ILE A 112 -15.11 7.75 9.32
N SER A 113 -16.02 8.72 9.41
CA SER A 113 -17.38 8.62 8.85
C SER A 113 -17.67 9.61 7.72
N SER A 114 -16.75 10.56 7.45
CA SER A 114 -16.95 11.58 6.42
C SER A 114 -15.66 12.03 5.74
N GLY A 115 -15.80 12.62 4.55
CA GLY A 115 -14.68 13.19 3.78
C GLY A 115 -13.98 14.34 4.49
N GLU A 116 -14.73 15.21 5.17
CA GLU A 116 -14.16 16.33 5.93
C GLU A 116 -13.36 15.84 7.14
N GLU A 117 -13.89 14.84 7.87
CA GLU A 117 -13.18 14.22 8.97
C GLU A 117 -11.90 13.52 8.51
N MET A 118 -11.99 12.74 7.43
CA MET A 118 -10.84 12.08 6.83
C MET A 118 -9.77 13.09 6.43
N LYS A 119 -10.16 14.14 5.70
CA LYS A 119 -9.27 15.20 5.25
C LYS A 119 -8.58 15.87 6.42
N LYS A 120 -9.32 16.22 7.47
CA LYS A 120 -8.79 16.82 8.69
C LYS A 120 -7.73 15.92 9.33
N ARG A 121 -8.03 14.65 9.57
CA ARG A 121 -7.07 13.70 10.20
C ARG A 121 -5.82 13.48 9.35
N ILE A 122 -5.97 13.40 8.03
CA ILE A 122 -4.81 13.29 7.13
C ILE A 122 -3.94 14.55 7.24
N ILE A 123 -4.52 15.75 7.21
CA ILE A 123 -3.78 17.01 7.33
C ILE A 123 -3.06 17.08 8.68
N GLU A 124 -3.75 16.78 9.78
CA GLU A 124 -3.14 16.74 11.13
C GLU A 124 -1.97 15.75 11.19
N SER A 125 -2.12 14.55 10.59
CA SER A 125 -1.02 13.58 10.53
C SER A 125 0.20 14.11 9.76
N CYS A 126 -0.02 14.97 8.76
CA CYS A 126 1.03 15.55 7.93
C CYS A 126 1.85 16.62 8.66
N GLU A 127 1.33 17.24 9.72
CA GLU A 127 2.02 18.34 10.42
C GLU A 127 3.34 17.91 11.09
N THR A 128 3.46 16.62 11.41
CA THR A 128 4.65 16.05 12.06
C THR A 128 5.67 15.48 11.06
N VAL A 129 5.41 15.59 9.76
CA VAL A 129 6.16 14.88 8.72
C VAL A 129 7.03 15.84 7.91
N ASP A 130 8.33 15.54 7.82
CA ASP A 130 9.23 16.19 6.87
C ASP A 130 9.06 15.59 5.47
N PHE A 131 8.21 16.23 4.65
CA PHE A 131 7.94 15.79 3.28
C PHE A 131 9.11 15.95 2.31
N ASN A 132 10.08 16.82 2.59
CA ASN A 132 11.29 16.90 1.79
C ASN A 132 12.13 15.62 1.98
N LYS A 133 12.31 15.21 3.25
CA LYS A 133 13.00 13.96 3.56
C LYS A 133 12.25 12.73 3.04
N LYS A 134 10.92 12.65 3.24
CA LYS A 134 10.12 11.52 2.72
C LYS A 134 10.17 11.42 1.20
N SER A 135 10.19 12.56 0.50
CA SER A 135 10.34 12.60 -0.96
C SER A 135 11.70 12.07 -1.39
N GLN A 136 12.80 12.48 -0.75
CA GLN A 136 14.16 12.01 -1.06
C GLN A 136 14.33 10.50 -0.81
N ASP A 137 13.75 9.99 0.28
CA ASP A 137 13.78 8.56 0.57
C ASP A 137 12.98 7.75 -0.46
N PHE A 138 11.84 8.27 -0.89
CA PHE A 138 11.00 7.64 -1.91
C PHE A 138 11.59 7.71 -3.31
N GLU A 139 12.32 8.77 -3.66
CA GLU A 139 12.97 8.97 -4.96
C GLU A 139 13.84 7.78 -5.39
N LYS A 140 14.50 7.13 -4.42
CA LYS A 140 15.35 5.95 -4.64
C LYS A 140 14.57 4.67 -4.99
N LEU A 141 13.25 4.66 -4.78
CA LEU A 141 12.38 3.51 -4.98
C LEU A 141 11.61 3.54 -6.30
N VAL A 142 11.59 4.69 -6.98
CA VAL A 142 10.76 4.92 -8.17
C VAL A 142 11.60 4.97 -9.43
N PHE A 143 11.11 4.37 -10.52
CA PHE A 143 11.79 4.36 -11.81
C PHE A 143 11.99 5.78 -12.39
N ASN A 144 10.97 6.63 -12.29
CA ASN A 144 11.04 8.03 -12.69
C ASN A 144 11.12 8.92 -11.44
N GLN A 145 12.31 9.42 -11.12
CA GLN A 145 12.56 10.24 -9.94
C GLN A 145 11.67 11.50 -9.86
N SER A 146 11.21 12.03 -11.00
CA SER A 146 10.30 13.18 -11.02
C SER A 146 8.94 12.90 -10.36
N GLU A 147 8.57 11.63 -10.17
CA GLU A 147 7.36 11.21 -9.44
C GLU A 147 7.45 11.47 -7.94
N ALA A 148 8.66 11.60 -7.38
CA ALA A 148 8.86 11.90 -5.96
C ALA A 148 8.22 13.24 -5.56
N LYS A 149 8.09 14.18 -6.51
CA LYS A 149 7.39 15.45 -6.29
C LYS A 149 5.96 15.29 -5.77
N LYS A 150 5.29 14.17 -6.09
CA LYS A 150 3.93 13.87 -5.59
C LYS A 150 3.93 13.66 -4.09
N VAL A 151 4.95 12.98 -3.56
CA VAL A 151 5.12 12.80 -2.11
C VAL A 151 5.35 14.16 -1.46
N ARG A 152 6.23 14.99 -2.03
CA ARG A 152 6.50 16.34 -1.51
C ARG A 152 5.25 17.23 -1.46
N LEU A 153 4.39 17.14 -2.48
CA LEU A 153 3.17 17.96 -2.62
C LEU A 153 1.92 17.31 -2.01
N PHE A 154 2.07 16.21 -1.27
CA PHE A 154 0.94 15.47 -0.70
C PHE A 154 0.04 16.35 0.20
N PRO A 155 0.58 17.17 1.14
CA PRO A 155 -0.26 18.01 1.99
C PRO A 155 -1.10 19.03 1.20
N GLU A 156 -0.50 19.68 0.20
CA GLU A 156 -1.17 20.65 -0.66
C GLU A 156 -2.26 19.97 -1.50
N TYR A 157 -1.98 18.78 -2.01
CA TYR A 157 -2.96 17.98 -2.74
C TYR A 157 -4.20 17.67 -1.89
N ILE A 158 -4.02 17.21 -0.65
CA ILE A 158 -5.14 16.90 0.26
C ILE A 158 -5.93 18.16 0.61
N LYS A 159 -5.26 19.29 0.83
CA LYS A 159 -5.93 20.58 1.10
C LYS A 159 -6.84 21.01 -0.05
N GLN A 160 -6.42 20.82 -1.30
CA GLN A 160 -7.17 21.23 -2.49
C GLN A 160 -8.24 20.23 -2.92
N LYS A 161 -8.10 18.95 -2.56
CA LYS A 161 -9.06 17.91 -2.94
C LYS A 161 -10.40 18.10 -2.20
N SER A 162 -11.49 18.01 -2.96
CA SER A 162 -12.86 17.85 -2.47
C SER A 162 -13.17 16.36 -2.31
N PHE A 163 -13.82 15.99 -1.22
CA PHE A 163 -14.19 14.61 -0.89
C PHE A 163 -15.70 14.46 -0.82
#